data_AF-A0A9E5AVM2-F1
#
_entry.id   AF-A0A9E5AVM2-F1
#
_cell.length_a   1.000
_cell.length_b   1.000
_cell.length_c   1.000
_cell.angle_alpha   90.00
_cell.angle_beta   90.00
_cell.angle_gamma   90.00
#
_symmetry.space_group_name_H-M   'P 1'
#
loop_
_entity.id
_entity.type
_entity.pdbx_description
1 polymer ?
#
loop_
_entity_poly.entity_id
_entity_poly.type
_entity_poly.pdbx_seq_one_letter_code
_entity_poly.pdbx_strand_id
1 'polypeptide(L)'
;MEIHINRDGTEFGPYPLDDVNAYLADGTLLASDMAWHDGLDEWVTLDQIEGAILPEGHAAEEYAEPEPEEIPAPKKGKATKPTAAAAAEGGSKKTLIIVLASVFVVLGGSAAVIFLVPIGGQTLWAKMTRKGGSNNSPAPGKMAGPASGKPASVPGGSINFATQIKPILEKSCYECHGAEKKKGSFRLDDRALALKGGESGLPAIVPGKSAESRLMKLVAREDPDSAMPPSADKALNREQIALLKQWIDQGAKFQ
;
A
#
# COMPACT_ATOMS: atom_id res chain seq x y z
N MET A 1 -21.53 -35.78 15.20
CA MET A 1 -20.08 -36.03 15.12
C MET A 1 -19.39 -34.74 15.48
N GLU A 2 -18.42 -34.82 16.40
CA GLU A 2 -17.61 -33.68 16.83
C GLU A 2 -16.27 -33.74 16.11
N ILE A 3 -15.98 -32.71 15.30
CA ILE A 3 -14.81 -32.66 14.41
C ILE A 3 -13.81 -31.67 14.99
N HIS A 4 -12.63 -32.18 15.32
CA HIS A 4 -11.47 -31.39 15.67
C HIS A 4 -10.74 -30.99 14.39
N ILE A 5 -10.31 -29.73 14.31
CA ILE A 5 -9.59 -29.20 13.16
C ILE A 5 -8.17 -28.85 13.59
N ASN A 6 -7.18 -29.17 12.78
CA ASN A 6 -5.79 -28.75 12.98
C ASN A 6 -5.28 -28.04 11.73
N ARG A 7 -4.82 -26.80 11.92
CA ARG A 7 -4.13 -26.02 10.88
C ARG A 7 -2.73 -25.69 11.39
N ASP A 8 -1.72 -26.24 10.74
CA ASP A 8 -0.31 -25.99 11.04
C ASP A 8 0.05 -26.23 12.53
N GLY A 9 -0.55 -27.25 13.16
CA GLY A 9 -0.32 -27.58 14.57
C GLY A 9 -1.19 -26.80 15.56
N THR A 10 -2.06 -25.91 15.09
CA THR A 10 -3.07 -25.24 15.93
C THR A 10 -4.38 -25.98 15.85
N GLU A 11 -4.89 -26.46 16.99
CA GLU A 11 -6.17 -27.16 17.07
C GLU A 11 -7.33 -26.20 17.32
N PHE A 12 -8.45 -26.43 16.64
CA PHE A 12 -9.72 -25.73 16.74
C PHE A 12 -10.86 -26.72 16.95
N GLY A 13 -11.97 -26.22 17.48
CA GLY A 13 -13.13 -27.03 17.80
C GLY A 13 -13.01 -27.73 19.17
N PRO A 14 -13.73 -28.86 19.38
CA PRO A 14 -14.52 -29.56 18.36
C PRO A 14 -15.71 -28.74 17.84
N TYR A 15 -16.06 -28.95 16.57
CA TYR A 15 -17.23 -28.37 15.93
C TYR A 15 -18.20 -29.46 15.48
N PRO A 16 -19.53 -29.25 15.56
CA PRO A 16 -20.46 -30.12 14.88
C PRO A 16 -20.31 -29.99 13.36
N LEU A 17 -20.67 -31.05 12.62
CA LEU A 17 -20.56 -31.09 11.16
C LEU A 17 -21.24 -29.90 10.46
N ASP A 18 -22.39 -29.44 10.98
CA ASP A 18 -23.11 -28.30 10.41
C ASP A 18 -22.31 -26.99 10.50
N ASP A 19 -21.59 -26.77 11.61
CA ASP A 19 -20.73 -25.60 11.78
C ASP A 19 -19.48 -25.71 10.90
N VAL A 20 -18.91 -26.92 10.78
CA VAL A 20 -17.80 -27.18 9.84
C VAL A 20 -18.22 -26.83 8.41
N ASN A 21 -19.42 -27.23 7.99
CA ASN A 21 -19.96 -26.91 6.68
C ASN A 21 -20.22 -25.40 6.50
N ALA A 22 -20.71 -24.71 7.53
CA ALA A 22 -20.84 -23.26 7.51
C ALA A 22 -19.48 -22.57 7.34
N TYR A 23 -18.45 -23.04 8.06
CA TYR A 23 -17.10 -22.50 7.97
C TYR A 23 -16.37 -22.86 6.66
N LEU A 24 -16.69 -24.01 6.04
CA LEU A 24 -16.25 -24.33 4.70
C LEU A 24 -16.91 -23.41 3.66
N ALA A 25 -18.20 -23.10 3.83
CA ALA A 25 -18.96 -22.26 2.93
C ALA A 25 -18.54 -20.77 2.99
N ASP A 26 -18.18 -20.27 4.18
CA ASP A 26 -17.68 -18.90 4.34
C ASP A 26 -16.16 -18.76 4.13
N GLY A 27 -15.45 -19.88 4.00
CA GLY A 27 -14.00 -19.94 3.74
C GLY A 27 -13.12 -19.79 4.99
N THR A 28 -13.71 -19.82 6.19
CA THR A 28 -12.98 -19.84 7.47
C THR A 28 -12.18 -21.14 7.63
N LEU A 29 -12.79 -22.26 7.28
CA LEU A 29 -12.14 -23.56 7.16
C LEU A 29 -11.79 -23.85 5.70
N LEU A 30 -10.68 -24.55 5.49
CA LEU A 30 -10.18 -24.96 4.19
C LEU A 30 -10.34 -26.46 4.05
N ALA A 31 -10.64 -26.93 2.84
CA ALA A 31 -10.67 -28.35 2.51
C ALA A 31 -9.38 -29.08 2.91
N SER A 32 -8.24 -28.40 2.80
CA SER A 32 -6.91 -28.92 3.13
C SER A 32 -6.59 -28.95 4.64
N ASP A 33 -7.46 -28.41 5.50
CA ASP A 33 -7.22 -28.47 6.95
C ASP A 33 -7.25 -29.92 7.43
N MET A 34 -6.44 -30.24 8.43
CA MET A 34 -6.49 -31.54 9.06
C MET A 34 -7.72 -31.61 9.95
N ALA A 35 -8.40 -32.74 9.93
CA ALA A 35 -9.63 -32.98 10.62
C ALA A 35 -9.60 -34.36 11.25
N TRP A 36 -10.13 -34.48 12.45
CA TRP A 36 -10.27 -35.74 13.14
C TRP A 36 -11.57 -35.76 13.94
N HIS A 37 -12.23 -36.91 13.99
CA HIS A 37 -13.37 -37.15 14.85
C HIS A 37 -13.31 -38.57 15.40
N ASP A 38 -14.10 -38.83 16.44
CA ASP A 38 -14.28 -40.17 16.99
C ASP A 38 -14.75 -41.14 15.89
N GLY A 39 -13.95 -42.17 15.61
CA GLY A 39 -14.16 -43.12 14.52
C GLY A 39 -13.11 -43.09 13.40
N LEU A 40 -12.18 -42.12 13.41
CA LEU A 40 -11.01 -42.11 12.52
C LEU A 40 -9.75 -42.59 13.25
N ASP A 41 -8.97 -43.45 12.59
CA ASP A 41 -7.69 -43.94 13.12
C ASP A 41 -6.57 -42.89 13.06
N GLU A 42 -6.69 -41.93 12.13
CA GLU A 42 -5.71 -40.87 11.89
C GLU A 42 -6.38 -39.55 11.47
N TRP A 43 -5.62 -38.45 11.55
CA TRP A 43 -6.05 -37.15 11.04
C TRP A 43 -6.09 -37.19 9.51
N VAL A 44 -7.22 -36.79 8.93
CA VAL A 44 -7.44 -36.75 7.47
C VAL A 44 -7.70 -35.32 7.03
N THR A 45 -7.72 -35.01 5.74
CA THR A 45 -8.11 -33.66 5.30
C THR A 45 -9.61 -33.45 5.43
N LEU A 46 -10.04 -32.20 5.58
CA LEU A 46 -11.44 -31.84 5.80
C LEU A 46 -12.35 -32.24 4.61
N ASP A 47 -11.81 -32.33 3.38
CA ASP A 47 -12.52 -32.90 2.23
C ASP A 47 -12.78 -34.41 2.31
N GLN A 48 -12.01 -35.13 3.13
CA GLN A 48 -12.14 -36.57 3.34
C GLN A 48 -13.12 -36.90 4.47
N ILE A 49 -13.61 -35.91 5.21
CA ILE A 49 -14.60 -36.09 6.26
C ILE A 49 -15.97 -36.34 5.62
N GLU A 50 -16.57 -37.49 5.93
CA GLU A 50 -17.88 -37.87 5.42
C GLU A 50 -18.95 -36.85 5.85
N GLY A 51 -19.61 -36.23 4.87
CA GLY A 51 -20.63 -35.20 5.09
C GLY A 51 -20.12 -33.75 5.07
N ALA A 52 -18.82 -33.53 4.85
CA ALA A 52 -18.29 -32.21 4.56
C ALA A 52 -18.79 -31.73 3.18
N ILE A 53 -19.50 -30.59 3.17
CA ILE A 53 -20.00 -29.96 1.94
C ILE A 53 -18.95 -28.97 1.45
N LEU A 54 -18.18 -29.40 0.46
CA LEU A 54 -17.28 -28.49 -0.24
C LEU A 54 -18.12 -27.51 -1.07
N PRO A 55 -17.80 -26.20 -1.06
CA PRO A 55 -18.46 -25.27 -1.96
C PRO A 55 -18.21 -25.72 -3.41
N GLU A 56 -19.27 -26.08 -4.13
CA GLU A 56 -19.21 -26.42 -5.56
C GLU A 56 -18.58 -25.24 -6.31
N GLY A 57 -17.34 -25.45 -6.77
CA GLY A 57 -16.51 -24.42 -7.41
C GLY A 57 -15.05 -24.41 -6.97
N HIS A 58 -14.66 -25.23 -5.99
CA HIS A 58 -13.25 -25.39 -5.57
C HIS A 58 -12.82 -26.86 -5.50
N ALA A 59 -13.39 -27.72 -6.35
CA ALA A 59 -12.74 -28.98 -6.66
C ALA A 59 -11.44 -28.67 -7.40
N ALA A 60 -10.34 -29.27 -6.95
CA ALA A 60 -9.04 -29.17 -7.58
C ALA A 60 -9.14 -29.54 -9.07
N GLU A 61 -9.16 -28.54 -9.94
CA GLU A 61 -8.69 -28.74 -11.31
C GLU A 61 -7.18 -28.84 -11.22
N GLU A 62 -6.70 -30.06 -11.42
CA GLU A 62 -5.37 -30.34 -11.94
C GLU A 62 -5.04 -29.32 -13.04
N TYR A 63 -3.91 -28.64 -12.88
CA TYR A 63 -3.44 -27.60 -13.77
C TYR A 63 -3.34 -28.13 -15.22
N ALA A 64 -4.39 -27.96 -16.01
CA ALA A 64 -4.29 -27.90 -17.45
C ALA A 64 -3.74 -26.52 -17.81
N GLU A 65 -2.53 -26.50 -18.36
CA GLU A 65 -1.87 -25.32 -18.87
C GLU A 65 -2.80 -24.57 -19.85
N PRO A 66 -3.15 -23.29 -19.61
CA PRO A 66 -4.02 -22.58 -20.55
C PRO A 66 -3.24 -22.29 -21.83
N GLU A 67 -3.71 -22.84 -22.96
CA GLU A 67 -3.31 -22.39 -24.29
C GLU A 67 -3.54 -20.86 -24.41
N PRO A 68 -2.64 -20.14 -25.09
CA PRO A 68 -2.68 -18.69 -25.14
C PRO A 68 -3.79 -18.21 -26.08
N GLU A 69 -5.00 -18.01 -25.57
CA GLU A 69 -6.03 -17.29 -26.31
C GLU A 69 -5.71 -15.79 -26.37
N GLU A 70 -5.70 -15.24 -27.58
CA GLU A 70 -5.41 -13.84 -27.90
C GLU A 70 -6.39 -12.90 -27.18
N ILE A 71 -5.85 -11.98 -26.37
CA ILE A 71 -6.61 -10.90 -25.74
C ILE A 71 -7.18 -9.98 -26.84
N PRO A 72 -8.51 -9.88 -27.05
CA PRO A 72 -9.05 -8.85 -27.92
C PRO A 72 -8.85 -7.48 -27.27
N ALA A 73 -8.25 -6.56 -28.03
CA ALA A 73 -7.89 -5.23 -27.59
C ALA A 73 -9.07 -4.48 -26.91
N PRO A 74 -8.82 -3.76 -25.80
CA PRO A 74 -9.85 -2.94 -25.17
C PRO A 74 -10.29 -1.82 -26.12
N LYS A 75 -11.57 -1.84 -26.50
CA LYS A 75 -12.20 -0.76 -27.25
C LYS A 75 -12.17 0.51 -26.42
N LYS A 76 -11.61 1.58 -26.99
CA LYS A 76 -11.53 2.93 -26.41
C LYS A 76 -12.93 3.45 -26.09
N GLY A 77 -13.36 3.32 -24.84
CA GLY A 77 -14.48 4.05 -24.28
C GLY A 77 -14.09 5.52 -24.07
N LYS A 78 -14.83 6.43 -24.71
CA LYS A 78 -14.69 7.88 -24.57
C LYS A 78 -14.92 8.29 -23.11
N ALA A 79 -13.97 9.01 -22.53
CA ALA A 79 -14.14 9.71 -21.26
C ALA A 79 -15.29 10.72 -21.36
N THR A 80 -16.36 10.50 -20.61
CA THR A 80 -17.39 11.51 -20.35
C THR A 80 -17.05 12.23 -19.05
N LYS A 81 -16.68 13.50 -19.19
CA LYS A 81 -16.50 14.50 -18.14
C LYS A 81 -17.72 14.53 -17.19
N PRO A 82 -17.56 14.51 -15.86
CA PRO A 82 -18.64 14.92 -14.98
C PRO A 82 -18.84 16.43 -15.14
N THR A 83 -20.02 16.76 -15.67
CA THR A 83 -20.55 18.11 -15.73
C THR A 83 -20.81 18.61 -14.32
N ALA A 84 -20.33 19.81 -14.03
CA ALA A 84 -20.84 20.61 -12.93
C ALA A 84 -22.34 20.86 -13.16
N ALA A 85 -23.14 20.67 -12.12
CA ALA A 85 -24.50 21.20 -12.05
C ALA A 85 -24.61 21.96 -10.73
N ALA A 86 -24.73 23.26 -10.88
CA ALA A 86 -24.96 24.24 -9.84
C ALA A 86 -26.47 24.49 -9.67
N ALA A 87 -26.76 25.24 -8.59
CA ALA A 87 -27.99 26.00 -8.28
C ALA A 87 -29.11 25.18 -7.63
N ALA A 88 -29.85 25.69 -6.64
CA ALA A 88 -30.18 27.06 -6.20
C ALA A 88 -30.76 26.98 -4.76
N GLU A 89 -31.08 27.98 -3.94
CA GLU A 89 -30.84 29.42 -3.77
C GLU A 89 -31.62 29.84 -2.48
N GLY A 90 -31.26 30.99 -1.88
CA GLY A 90 -32.09 31.76 -0.94
C GLY A 90 -31.37 32.02 0.41
N GLY A 91 -30.96 33.21 0.82
CA GLY A 91 -31.24 34.57 0.37
C GLY A 91 -31.89 35.39 1.49
N SER A 92 -31.12 36.00 2.41
CA SER A 92 -31.61 37.10 3.26
C SER A 92 -30.50 38.04 3.77
N LYS A 93 -30.15 39.01 2.90
CA LYS A 93 -29.95 40.46 3.14
C LYS A 93 -29.77 40.96 4.59
N LYS A 94 -28.61 41.57 4.90
CA LYS A 94 -28.37 43.04 5.07
C LYS A 94 -27.43 43.45 6.23
N THR A 95 -26.52 44.37 5.87
CA THR A 95 -26.01 45.52 6.66
C THR A 95 -24.61 45.43 7.25
N LEU A 96 -23.68 45.99 6.47
CA LEU A 96 -22.44 46.67 6.79
C LEU A 96 -22.66 47.86 7.76
N ILE A 97 -21.98 47.89 8.91
CA ILE A 97 -21.68 49.13 9.65
C ILE A 97 -20.26 49.02 10.24
N ILE A 98 -19.35 49.81 9.67
CA ILE A 98 -18.04 50.16 10.21
C ILE A 98 -18.26 51.40 11.09
N VAL A 99 -17.91 51.34 12.37
CA VAL A 99 -17.75 52.53 13.22
C VAL A 99 -16.39 52.45 13.90
N LEU A 100 -15.51 53.33 13.45
CA LEU A 100 -14.25 53.71 14.10
C LEU A 100 -14.59 54.54 15.33
N ALA A 101 -14.09 54.13 16.51
CA ALA A 101 -14.10 54.97 17.70
C ALA A 101 -12.67 55.06 18.26
N SER A 102 -12.03 56.15 17.88
CA SER A 102 -10.80 56.68 18.44
C SER A 102 -11.02 57.07 19.90
N VAL A 103 -10.20 56.56 20.81
CA VAL A 103 -10.02 57.17 22.14
C VAL A 103 -8.53 57.43 22.35
N PHE A 104 -8.17 58.69 22.13
CA PHE A 104 -6.96 59.31 22.64
C PHE A 104 -7.16 59.59 24.13
N VAL A 105 -6.25 59.12 24.99
CA VAL A 105 -5.94 59.76 26.27
C VAL A 105 -4.42 59.91 26.35
N VAL A 106 -4.01 61.16 26.57
CA VAL A 106 -2.65 61.68 26.54
C VAL A 106 -2.14 61.84 27.97
N LEU A 107 -0.84 61.55 28.19
CA LEU A 107 0.18 62.36 28.90
C LEU A 107 1.09 61.53 29.80
N GLY A 108 2.40 61.64 29.54
CA GLY A 108 3.43 61.53 30.56
C GLY A 108 4.83 61.12 30.06
N GLY A 109 5.70 62.08 29.80
CA GLY A 109 7.14 61.92 30.09
C GLY A 109 8.14 61.82 28.93
N SER A 110 8.67 62.97 28.54
CA SER A 110 9.94 63.31 27.88
C SER A 110 11.07 62.27 27.80
N ALA A 111 11.66 62.11 26.61
CA ALA A 111 13.01 62.58 26.28
C ALA A 111 13.42 62.16 24.86
N ALA A 112 13.80 63.13 24.04
CA ALA A 112 14.31 62.96 22.70
C ALA A 112 15.73 62.39 22.70
N VAL A 113 16.03 61.45 21.79
CA VAL A 113 17.36 61.37 21.17
C VAL A 113 17.19 61.06 19.68
N ILE A 114 17.52 62.06 18.87
CA ILE A 114 17.65 62.00 17.41
C ILE A 114 19.02 61.42 17.11
N PHE A 115 19.10 60.37 16.28
CA PHE A 115 20.29 60.14 15.47
C PHE A 115 19.90 59.85 14.03
N LEU A 116 20.18 60.86 13.21
CA LEU A 116 20.12 60.91 11.75
C LEU A 116 21.55 60.67 11.26
N VAL A 117 21.80 59.61 10.49
CA VAL A 117 22.90 59.62 9.49
C VAL A 117 22.50 58.75 8.28
N PRO A 118 22.28 59.37 7.11
CA PRO A 118 22.30 58.69 5.81
C PRO A 118 23.60 59.01 5.05
N ILE A 119 24.25 58.01 4.47
CA ILE A 119 25.26 58.17 3.41
C ILE A 119 25.03 57.00 2.45
N GLY A 120 24.43 57.20 1.28
CA GLY A 120 25.12 57.63 0.05
C GLY A 120 25.90 56.44 -0.51
N GLY A 121 25.53 55.76 -1.60
CA GLY A 121 25.04 56.28 -2.87
C GLY A 121 26.20 56.36 -3.88
N GLN A 122 26.33 55.32 -4.72
CA GLN A 122 27.05 55.28 -6.03
C GLN A 122 28.59 55.35 -5.97
N THR A 123 29.40 54.64 -6.78
CA THR A 123 29.43 54.59 -8.25
C THR A 123 30.40 53.49 -8.76
N LEU A 124 29.99 52.84 -9.85
CA LEU A 124 30.72 52.56 -11.10
C LEU A 124 32.05 51.75 -11.16
N TRP A 125 31.96 50.78 -12.06
CA TRP A 125 32.95 50.10 -12.90
C TRP A 125 34.32 50.77 -13.15
N ALA A 126 35.37 49.94 -13.02
CA ALA A 126 36.51 49.86 -13.96
C ALA A 126 37.06 48.41 -13.92
N LYS A 127 36.83 47.57 -14.95
CA LYS A 127 37.75 47.32 -16.08
C LYS A 127 39.23 47.30 -15.68
N MET A 128 39.84 46.12 -15.64
CA MET A 128 41.11 45.88 -16.34
C MET A 128 41.33 44.39 -16.60
N THR A 129 42.01 44.15 -17.71
CA THR A 129 42.09 42.96 -18.56
C THR A 129 43.26 42.03 -18.23
N ARG A 130 43.12 40.74 -18.58
CA ARG A 130 44.20 39.82 -19.00
C ARG A 130 43.55 38.60 -19.65
N LYS A 131 43.43 38.52 -20.99
CA LYS A 131 44.39 38.02 -21.99
C LYS A 131 45.03 36.68 -21.61
N GLY A 132 44.61 35.61 -22.29
CA GLY A 132 45.42 34.38 -22.39
C GLY A 132 44.62 33.10 -22.56
N GLY A 133 44.20 32.81 -23.79
CA GLY A 133 44.27 31.49 -24.44
C GLY A 133 43.74 30.26 -23.72
N SER A 134 42.65 29.71 -24.23
CA SER A 134 42.67 28.45 -24.99
C SER A 134 41.25 27.90 -25.05
N ASN A 135 40.67 27.98 -26.24
CA ASN A 135 39.37 27.39 -26.55
C ASN A 135 39.50 25.88 -26.45
N ASN A 136 38.78 25.27 -25.50
CA ASN A 136 38.43 23.86 -25.51
C ASN A 136 37.12 23.69 -24.73
N SER A 137 36.01 24.09 -25.38
CA SER A 137 34.70 23.50 -25.10
C SER A 137 34.61 22.21 -25.91
N PRO A 138 34.64 21.02 -25.31
CA PRO A 138 34.01 19.88 -25.92
C PRO A 138 32.48 20.03 -25.80
N ALA A 139 31.82 19.67 -26.88
CA ALA A 139 30.38 19.52 -27.07
C ALA A 139 29.63 18.93 -25.86
N PRO A 140 28.30 19.13 -25.75
CA PRO A 140 27.48 18.50 -24.72
C PRO A 140 27.70 16.98 -24.74
N GLY A 141 28.46 16.51 -23.76
CA GLY A 141 28.57 15.10 -23.43
C GLY A 141 27.16 14.62 -23.13
N LYS A 142 26.71 13.67 -23.95
CA LYS A 142 25.49 12.89 -23.80
C LYS A 142 25.12 12.77 -22.33
N MET A 143 23.98 13.36 -21.95
CA MET A 143 23.30 13.00 -20.73
C MET A 143 23.14 11.47 -20.79
N ALA A 144 23.91 10.77 -19.96
CA ALA A 144 23.62 9.40 -19.61
C ALA A 144 22.26 9.48 -18.90
N GLY A 145 21.19 9.28 -19.67
CA GLY A 145 19.87 9.06 -19.11
C GLY A 145 19.95 7.89 -18.13
N PRO A 146 19.09 7.84 -17.10
CA PRO A 146 19.00 6.67 -16.26
C PRO A 146 18.88 5.47 -17.19
N ALA A 147 19.81 4.53 -17.05
CA ALA A 147 19.75 3.25 -17.71
C ALA A 147 18.35 2.72 -17.47
N SER A 148 17.54 2.75 -18.53
CA SER A 148 16.26 2.10 -18.57
C SER A 148 16.60 0.62 -18.51
N GLY A 149 16.70 0.11 -17.28
CA GLY A 149 16.75 -1.31 -17.01
C GLY A 149 15.53 -1.89 -17.70
N LYS A 150 15.79 -2.64 -18.76
CA LYS A 150 14.81 -3.48 -19.43
C LYS A 150 14.05 -4.24 -18.32
N PRO A 151 12.72 -4.20 -18.26
CA PRO A 151 11.98 -4.85 -17.18
C PRO A 151 12.37 -6.32 -17.19
N ALA A 152 13.08 -6.75 -16.15
CA ALA A 152 13.30 -8.15 -15.89
C ALA A 152 11.93 -8.70 -15.48
N SER A 153 11.20 -9.20 -16.46
CA SER A 153 10.12 -10.15 -16.22
C SER A 153 10.69 -11.22 -15.29
N VAL A 154 10.10 -11.37 -14.11
CA VAL A 154 10.55 -12.36 -13.13
C VAL A 154 10.31 -13.73 -13.76
N PRO A 155 11.36 -14.49 -14.11
CA PRO A 155 11.19 -15.85 -14.62
C PRO A 155 10.54 -16.69 -13.52
N GLY A 156 9.65 -17.63 -13.90
CA GLY A 156 8.80 -18.43 -13.01
C GLY A 156 9.53 -19.33 -12.00
N GLY A 157 10.28 -18.73 -11.08
CA GLY A 157 10.95 -19.37 -9.95
C GLY A 157 10.25 -19.07 -8.63
N SER A 158 10.57 -19.86 -7.61
CA SER A 158 10.16 -19.61 -6.24
C SER A 158 10.76 -18.30 -5.73
N ILE A 159 9.96 -17.46 -5.09
CA ILE A 159 10.40 -16.23 -4.43
C ILE A 159 11.18 -16.60 -3.17
N ASN A 160 12.35 -15.99 -3.00
CA ASN A 160 13.13 -16.09 -1.78
C ASN A 160 12.79 -14.90 -0.85
N PHE A 161 12.15 -15.19 0.28
CA PHE A 161 11.70 -14.16 1.20
C PHE A 161 12.85 -13.29 1.73
N ALA A 162 13.93 -13.91 2.22
CA ALA A 162 15.03 -13.21 2.86
C ALA A 162 15.77 -12.22 1.94
N THR A 163 15.89 -12.55 0.66
CA THR A 163 16.67 -11.75 -0.31
C THR A 163 15.82 -10.83 -1.18
N GLN A 164 14.56 -11.18 -1.44
CA GLN A 164 13.69 -10.44 -2.37
C GLN A 164 12.57 -9.67 -1.67
N ILE A 165 11.99 -10.22 -0.60
CA ILE A 165 10.80 -9.66 0.04
C ILE A 165 11.16 -8.88 1.29
N LYS A 166 11.92 -9.47 2.21
CA LYS A 166 12.34 -8.85 3.46
C LYS A 166 12.96 -7.45 3.28
N PRO A 167 13.86 -7.21 2.29
CA PRO A 167 14.39 -5.85 2.07
C PRO A 167 13.33 -4.82 1.66
N ILE A 168 12.27 -5.25 0.95
CA ILE A 168 11.15 -4.37 0.58
C ILE A 168 10.35 -4.02 1.85
N LEU A 169 10.05 -5.02 2.69
CA LEU A 169 9.27 -4.83 3.91
C LEU A 169 10.03 -3.98 4.94
N GLU A 170 11.33 -4.20 5.10
CA GLU A 170 12.19 -3.41 5.99
C GLU A 170 12.23 -1.93 5.59
N LYS A 171 12.37 -1.66 4.29
CA LYS A 171 12.49 -0.29 3.77
C LYS A 171 11.18 0.48 3.78
N SER A 172 10.07 -0.18 3.45
CA SER A 172 8.80 0.49 3.16
C SER A 172 7.71 0.25 4.20
N CYS A 173 7.81 -0.78 5.05
CA CYS A 173 6.69 -1.21 5.91
C CYS A 173 7.02 -1.17 7.41
N TYR A 174 8.17 -1.69 7.82
CA TYR A 174 8.46 -1.95 9.25
C TYR A 174 8.59 -0.69 10.11
N GLU A 175 8.87 0.47 9.51
CA GLU A 175 8.89 1.73 10.26
C GLU A 175 7.56 2.02 10.97
N CYS A 176 6.42 1.61 10.38
CA CYS A 176 5.09 1.84 10.92
C CYS A 176 4.32 0.55 11.27
N HIS A 177 4.72 -0.58 10.71
CA HIS A 177 4.08 -1.90 10.88
C HIS A 177 5.10 -2.97 11.31
N GLY A 178 5.95 -2.64 12.27
CA GLY A 178 7.02 -3.51 12.78
C GLY A 178 7.04 -3.63 14.31
N ALA A 179 8.13 -4.17 14.85
CA ALA A 179 8.39 -4.33 16.28
C ALA A 179 7.94 -3.12 17.13
N GLU A 180 8.47 -1.96 16.79
CA GLU A 180 8.38 -0.73 17.57
C GLU A 180 7.06 0.04 17.34
N LYS A 181 6.49 -0.05 16.14
CA LYS A 181 5.27 0.68 15.76
C LYS A 181 4.28 -0.24 15.07
N LYS A 182 3.03 -0.21 15.53
CA LYS A 182 1.94 -1.09 15.07
C LYS A 182 0.75 -0.26 14.58
N LYS A 183 0.94 0.58 13.58
CA LYS A 183 -0.13 1.46 13.08
C LYS A 183 -1.30 0.60 12.59
N GLY A 184 -2.52 0.98 12.94
CA GLY A 184 -3.72 0.20 12.63
C GLY A 184 -3.77 -1.16 13.32
N SER A 185 -3.10 -1.30 14.47
CA SER A 185 -2.85 -2.57 15.17
C SER A 185 -2.30 -3.69 14.28
N PHE A 186 -1.55 -3.31 13.24
CA PHE A 186 -1.03 -4.23 12.23
C PHE A 186 0.48 -4.37 12.32
N ARG A 187 0.95 -5.61 12.18
CA ARG A 187 2.36 -6.01 12.25
C ARG A 187 2.69 -6.87 11.04
N LEU A 188 3.75 -6.52 10.32
CA LEU A 188 4.16 -7.17 9.09
C LEU A 188 5.49 -7.93 9.23
N ASP A 189 6.21 -7.74 10.33
CA ASP A 189 7.47 -8.41 10.66
C ASP A 189 7.29 -9.80 11.28
N ASP A 190 6.08 -10.12 11.73
CA ASP A 190 5.68 -11.44 12.22
C ASP A 190 4.65 -12.04 11.29
N ARG A 191 4.85 -13.29 10.87
CA ARG A 191 3.95 -13.95 9.91
C ARG A 191 2.53 -14.07 10.44
N ALA A 192 2.34 -14.58 11.65
CA ALA A 192 1.01 -14.84 12.18
C ALA A 192 0.20 -13.54 12.30
N LEU A 193 0.85 -12.47 12.75
CA LEU A 193 0.24 -11.14 12.83
C LEU A 193 0.01 -10.51 11.44
N ALA A 194 0.92 -10.73 10.49
CA ALA A 194 0.79 -10.23 9.12
C ALA A 194 -0.40 -10.85 8.39
N LEU A 195 -0.66 -12.14 8.62
CA LEU A 195 -1.82 -12.84 8.05
C LEU A 195 -3.13 -12.39 8.69
N LYS A 196 -3.15 -12.27 10.03
CA LYS A 196 -4.34 -11.85 10.79
C LYS A 196 -4.86 -10.47 10.38
N GLY A 197 -3.96 -9.55 10.02
CA GLY A 197 -4.32 -8.17 9.73
C GLY A 197 -4.42 -7.31 10.99
N GLY A 198 -5.06 -6.15 10.87
CA GLY A 198 -5.13 -5.14 11.93
C GLY A 198 -6.56 -4.76 12.31
N GLU A 199 -6.76 -3.48 12.64
CA GLU A 199 -8.05 -2.88 13.05
C GLU A 199 -9.15 -2.99 11.99
N SER A 200 -8.80 -3.29 10.74
CA SER A 200 -9.79 -3.54 9.69
C SER A 200 -10.61 -4.81 9.92
N GLY A 201 -10.16 -5.74 10.78
CA GLY A 201 -10.79 -7.04 10.99
C GLY A 201 -10.65 -8.02 9.81
N LEU A 202 -10.24 -7.52 8.63
CA LEU A 202 -9.93 -8.31 7.44
C LEU A 202 -8.47 -8.78 7.41
N PRO A 203 -8.19 -9.96 6.83
CA PRO A 203 -6.83 -10.44 6.62
C PRO A 203 -6.06 -9.46 5.73
N ALA A 204 -4.85 -9.09 6.14
CA ALA A 204 -4.01 -8.20 5.33
C ALA A 204 -3.36 -8.96 4.17
N ILE A 205 -3.01 -10.23 4.39
CA ILE A 205 -2.43 -11.14 3.42
C ILE A 205 -3.25 -12.43 3.42
N VAL A 206 -3.70 -12.82 2.24
CA VAL A 206 -4.38 -14.11 2.00
C VAL A 206 -3.43 -14.98 1.18
N PRO A 207 -2.76 -15.97 1.79
CA PRO A 207 -1.84 -16.86 1.09
C PRO A 207 -2.49 -17.50 -0.14
N GLY A 208 -1.80 -17.51 -1.27
CA GLY A 208 -2.32 -18.02 -2.54
C GLY A 208 -3.22 -17.03 -3.30
N LYS A 209 -3.69 -15.95 -2.67
CA LYS A 209 -4.69 -15.04 -3.23
C LYS A 209 -4.25 -13.57 -3.11
N SER A 210 -3.24 -13.17 -3.88
CA SER A 210 -2.77 -11.78 -3.88
C SER A 210 -3.83 -10.76 -4.26
N ALA A 211 -4.77 -11.11 -5.16
CA ALA A 211 -5.85 -10.21 -5.59
C ALA A 211 -6.87 -9.93 -4.46
N GLU A 212 -7.07 -10.89 -3.55
CA GLU A 212 -7.97 -10.75 -2.40
C GLU A 212 -7.25 -10.10 -1.19
N SER A 213 -5.92 -10.09 -1.20
CA SER A 213 -5.10 -9.55 -0.13
C SER A 213 -5.19 -8.03 -0.05
N ARG A 214 -5.66 -7.52 1.09
CA ARG A 214 -5.79 -6.07 1.34
C ARG A 214 -4.46 -5.34 1.18
N LEU A 215 -3.33 -5.96 1.57
CA LEU A 215 -1.99 -5.39 1.38
C LEU A 215 -1.77 -4.97 -0.07
N MET A 216 -2.18 -5.78 -1.05
CA MET A 216 -1.98 -5.50 -2.47
C MET A 216 -2.77 -4.28 -2.94
N LYS A 217 -4.02 -4.12 -2.48
CA LYS A 217 -4.86 -2.95 -2.79
C LYS A 217 -4.24 -1.65 -2.28
N LEU A 218 -3.67 -1.69 -1.07
CA LEU A 218 -3.03 -0.53 -0.43
C LEU A 218 -1.72 -0.15 -1.12
N VAL A 219 -0.87 -1.12 -1.49
CA VAL A 219 0.39 -0.83 -2.19
C VAL A 219 0.21 -0.50 -3.67
N ALA A 220 -0.87 -0.99 -4.29
CA ALA A 220 -1.31 -0.58 -5.62
C ALA A 220 -1.94 0.83 -5.62
N ARG A 221 -2.20 1.40 -4.45
CA ARG A 221 -2.78 2.74 -4.27
C ARG A 221 -4.12 2.91 -4.98
N GLU A 222 -4.96 1.87 -4.95
CA GLU A 222 -6.31 1.91 -5.54
C GLU A 222 -7.17 3.01 -4.89
N ASP A 223 -7.00 3.20 -3.58
CA ASP A 223 -7.55 4.32 -2.82
C ASP A 223 -6.40 5.26 -2.37
N PRO A 224 -6.35 6.52 -2.84
CA PRO A 224 -5.33 7.49 -2.46
C PRO A 224 -5.28 7.80 -0.96
N ASP A 225 -6.43 7.74 -0.27
CA ASP A 225 -6.53 8.11 1.16
C ASP A 225 -6.00 6.99 2.07
N SER A 226 -5.99 5.75 1.57
CA SER A 226 -5.53 4.56 2.29
C SER A 226 -4.18 4.03 1.79
N ALA A 227 -3.58 4.68 0.79
CA ALA A 227 -2.36 4.23 0.12
C ALA A 227 -1.20 3.95 1.08
N MET A 228 -0.52 2.82 0.88
CA MET A 228 0.65 2.41 1.66
C MET A 228 1.89 2.20 0.77
N PRO A 229 3.08 2.66 1.20
CA PRO A 229 3.31 3.57 2.31
C PRO A 229 2.69 4.96 2.04
N PRO A 230 2.33 5.74 3.08
CA PRO A 230 1.67 7.04 2.89
C PRO A 230 2.57 8.03 2.13
N SER A 231 3.87 7.99 2.41
CA SER A 231 4.85 8.83 1.73
C SER A 231 5.14 8.31 0.32
N ALA A 232 4.97 9.16 -0.69
CA ALA A 232 5.15 8.80 -2.10
C ALA A 232 6.60 8.43 -2.46
N ASP A 233 7.59 8.96 -1.74
CA ASP A 233 9.01 8.62 -1.88
C ASP A 233 9.34 7.18 -1.47
N LYS A 234 8.49 6.58 -0.63
CA LYS A 234 8.62 5.17 -0.20
C LYS A 234 7.66 4.24 -0.95
N ALA A 235 6.90 4.76 -1.92
CA ALA A 235 6.01 3.97 -2.75
C ALA A 235 6.80 2.85 -3.46
N LEU A 236 6.17 1.68 -3.55
CA LEU A 236 6.77 0.56 -4.24
C LEU A 236 6.69 0.79 -5.75
N ASN A 237 7.75 0.41 -6.45
CA ASN A 237 7.72 0.35 -7.90
C ASN A 237 6.98 -0.92 -8.39
N ARG A 238 6.74 -1.00 -9.69
CA ARG A 238 5.97 -2.10 -10.28
C ARG A 238 6.63 -3.46 -10.05
N GLU A 239 7.96 -3.50 -10.08
CA GLU A 239 8.74 -4.72 -9.88
C GLU A 239 8.62 -5.23 -8.44
N GLN A 240 8.67 -4.33 -7.45
CA GLN A 240 8.47 -4.65 -6.04
C GLN A 240 7.04 -5.13 -5.76
N ILE A 241 6.04 -4.48 -6.36
CA ILE A 241 4.63 -4.91 -6.26
C ILE A 241 4.47 -6.30 -6.89
N ALA A 242 5.09 -6.57 -8.04
CA ALA A 242 5.05 -7.88 -8.68
C ALA A 242 5.71 -8.97 -7.81
N LEU A 243 6.85 -8.68 -7.16
CA LEU A 243 7.50 -9.59 -6.22
C LEU A 243 6.59 -9.91 -5.01
N LEU A 244 5.97 -8.89 -4.42
CA LEU A 244 5.01 -9.09 -3.32
C LEU A 244 3.81 -9.93 -3.78
N LYS A 245 3.27 -9.63 -4.96
CA LYS A 245 2.16 -10.38 -5.55
C LYS A 245 2.52 -11.87 -5.68
N GLN A 246 3.64 -12.15 -6.32
CA GLN A 246 4.10 -13.52 -6.56
C GLN A 246 4.41 -14.25 -5.24
N TRP A 247 5.01 -13.57 -4.27
CA TRP A 247 5.27 -14.14 -2.95
C TRP A 247 3.98 -14.54 -2.23
N ILE A 248 2.95 -13.68 -2.28
CA ILE A 248 1.64 -13.99 -1.70
C ILE A 248 1.00 -15.17 -2.43
N ASP A 249 1.01 -15.16 -3.76
CA ASP A 249 0.47 -16.26 -4.59
C ASP A 249 1.20 -17.59 -4.33
N GLN A 250 2.47 -17.55 -3.91
CA GLN A 250 3.24 -18.74 -3.50
C GLN A 250 3.06 -19.14 -2.03
N GLY A 251 2.05 -18.58 -1.35
CA GLY A 251 1.67 -18.95 0.01
C GLY A 251 2.26 -18.07 1.12
N ALA A 252 2.82 -16.90 0.78
CA ALA A 252 3.30 -15.91 1.73
C ALA A 252 4.20 -16.50 2.84
N LYS A 253 5.15 -17.34 2.46
CA LYS A 253 6.06 -18.00 3.41
C LYS A 253 7.12 -17.00 3.88
N PHE A 254 7.21 -16.83 5.20
CA PHE A 254 8.29 -16.09 5.85
C PHE A 254 9.43 -17.08 6.12
N GLN A 255 10.68 -16.63 5.97
CA GLN A 255 11.90 -17.44 6.15
C GLN A 255 12.90 -16.68 7.01
#